data_AF-A0A1Y5HIY5-F1
#
_entry.id   AF-A0A1Y5HIY5-F1
#
_cell.length_a   1.000
_cell.length_b   1.000
_cell.length_c   1.000
_cell.angle_alpha   90.00
_cell.angle_beta   90.00
_cell.angle_gamma   90.00
#
_symmetry.space_group_name_H-M   'P 1'
#
loop_
_entity.id
_entity.type
_entity.pdbx_description
1 polymer ?
#
loop_
_entity_poly.entity_id
_entity_poly.type
_entity_poly.pdbx_seq_one_letter_code
_entity_poly.pdbx_strand_id
1 'polypeptide(L)'
;MNLEQEQYEISLTDRFKLHAKDFDDLQNEMAGNDVGRISRFLTGDEHGPRGAEKRRAKREAVLSNLQIMMSDPEYAKFYRETEGVLRESQTKLDEALEQVQQAKSVAMTELENILNQAARLPNDGPRVFKDRNGQVRFEDGSLVEEELAATIEWTGAEPGSEQLQSARERVERLTDLETNIFTGQAELGDAQERMVDKHDPISRAEQQEFQDRAKEIVGDIDIQMKTVFEAPPSDPSQDVELTIAAQPDIPKFN
;
A
#
# COMPACT_ATOMS: atom_id res chain seq x y z
N MET A 1 58.51 -19.14 21.39
CA MET A 1 57.17 -19.76 21.33
C MET A 1 56.75 -20.05 22.75
N ASN A 2 55.63 -19.47 23.19
CA ASN A 2 55.14 -19.56 24.56
C ASN A 2 54.39 -20.87 24.76
N LEU A 3 54.82 -21.67 25.75
CA LEU A 3 54.20 -22.94 26.13
C LEU A 3 52.70 -22.81 26.48
N GLU A 4 52.24 -21.62 26.90
CA GLU A 4 50.83 -21.35 27.19
C GLU A 4 49.96 -21.21 25.93
N GLN A 5 50.53 -20.80 24.79
CA GLN A 5 49.79 -20.71 23.52
C GLN A 5 49.58 -22.09 22.90
N GLU A 6 50.59 -22.97 22.95
CA GLU A 6 50.45 -24.36 22.49
C GLU A 6 49.43 -25.15 23.31
N GLN A 7 49.40 -24.98 24.65
CA GLN A 7 48.40 -25.66 25.50
C GLN A 7 46.97 -25.18 25.22
N TYR A 8 46.81 -23.89 24.92
CA TYR A 8 45.51 -23.33 24.55
C TYR A 8 45.02 -23.85 23.19
N GLU A 9 45.92 -23.93 22.19
CA GLU A 9 45.61 -24.46 20.85
C GLU A 9 45.28 -25.97 20.88
N ILE A 10 45.99 -26.76 21.68
CA ILE A 10 45.69 -28.20 21.89
C ILE A 10 44.29 -28.35 22.50
N SER A 11 43.95 -27.53 23.51
CA SER A 11 42.63 -27.59 24.18
C SER A 11 41.46 -27.21 23.25
N LEU A 12 41.68 -26.26 22.33
CA LEU A 12 40.70 -25.86 21.32
C LEU A 12 40.48 -26.98 20.30
N THR A 13 41.57 -27.58 19.82
CA THR A 13 41.52 -28.64 18.81
C THR A 13 40.78 -29.88 19.33
N ASP A 14 40.97 -30.23 20.59
CA ASP A 14 40.29 -31.37 21.21
C ASP A 14 38.79 -31.10 21.44
N ARG A 15 38.41 -29.85 21.78
CA ARG A 15 36.99 -29.45 21.84
C ARG A 15 36.31 -29.51 20.48
N PHE A 16 36.98 -29.08 19.42
CA PHE A 16 36.44 -29.18 18.06
C PHE A 16 36.27 -30.63 17.60
N LYS A 17 37.23 -31.52 17.91
CA LYS A 17 37.11 -32.95 17.60
C LYS A 17 35.95 -33.60 18.35
N LEU A 18 35.74 -33.23 19.61
CA LEU A 18 34.61 -33.74 20.39
C LEU A 18 33.28 -33.26 19.79
N HIS A 19 33.16 -31.98 19.46
CA HIS A 19 31.98 -31.41 18.81
C HIS A 19 31.67 -32.04 17.44
N ALA A 20 32.69 -32.27 16.61
CA ALA A 20 32.51 -32.90 15.31
C ALA A 20 32.00 -34.35 15.48
N LYS A 21 32.54 -35.08 16.47
CA LYS A 21 32.11 -36.45 16.77
C LYS A 21 30.68 -36.49 17.31
N ASP A 22 30.34 -35.58 18.21
CA ASP A 22 28.98 -35.49 18.75
C ASP A 22 27.97 -35.09 17.67
N PHE A 23 28.38 -34.25 16.71
CA PHE A 23 27.56 -33.90 15.55
C PHE A 23 27.36 -35.08 14.59
N ASP A 24 28.42 -35.82 14.27
CA ASP A 24 28.32 -37.04 13.45
C ASP A 24 27.48 -38.12 14.14
N ASP A 25 27.67 -38.34 15.44
CA ASP A 25 26.89 -39.31 16.22
C ASP A 25 25.39 -38.87 16.24
N LEU A 26 25.09 -37.56 16.42
CA LEU A 26 23.73 -37.03 16.33
C LEU A 26 23.10 -37.18 14.93
N GLN A 27 23.83 -36.90 13.85
CA GLN A 27 23.33 -37.05 12.48
C GLN A 27 23.02 -38.52 12.16
N ASN A 28 23.88 -39.45 12.60
CA ASN A 28 23.65 -40.88 12.44
C ASN A 28 22.45 -41.37 13.26
N GLU A 29 22.28 -40.88 14.50
CA GLU A 29 21.11 -41.15 15.35
C GLU A 29 19.83 -40.58 14.72
N MET A 30 19.86 -39.36 14.17
CA MET A 30 18.73 -38.75 13.45
C MET A 30 18.36 -39.53 12.19
N ALA A 31 19.36 -40.06 11.47
CA ALA A 31 19.17 -40.88 10.27
C ALA A 31 18.73 -42.33 10.60
N GLY A 32 18.88 -42.77 11.85
CA GLY A 32 18.54 -44.13 12.29
C GLY A 32 19.54 -45.20 11.81
N ASN A 33 20.79 -44.80 11.51
CA ASN A 33 21.84 -45.73 11.10
C ASN A 33 22.49 -46.37 12.33
N ASP A 34 22.52 -47.69 12.40
CA ASP A 34 23.22 -48.41 13.46
C ASP A 34 24.73 -48.44 13.20
N VAL A 35 25.48 -47.63 13.94
CA VAL A 35 26.94 -47.54 13.88
C VAL A 35 27.63 -48.29 15.03
N GLY A 36 26.90 -49.10 15.79
CA GLY A 36 27.46 -49.91 16.90
C GLY A 36 27.95 -49.10 18.11
N ARG A 37 27.56 -47.82 18.21
CA ARG A 37 27.85 -46.94 19.36
C ARG A 37 26.58 -46.72 20.18
N ILE A 38 26.75 -46.55 21.50
CA ILE A 38 25.62 -46.31 22.42
C ILE A 38 24.95 -44.99 22.03
N SER A 39 23.64 -45.02 21.76
CA SER A 39 22.82 -43.83 21.50
C SER A 39 22.94 -42.86 22.68
N ARG A 40 23.44 -41.65 22.41
CA ARG A 40 23.72 -40.63 23.43
C ARG A 40 22.67 -39.53 23.46
N PHE A 41 22.03 -39.23 22.34
CA PHE A 41 21.16 -38.06 22.22
C PHE A 41 19.68 -38.43 22.19
N LEU A 42 19.32 -39.57 21.60
CA LEU A 42 17.94 -40.07 21.57
C LEU A 42 17.74 -41.23 22.56
N THR A 43 16.93 -41.01 23.60
CA THR A 43 16.67 -41.98 24.68
C THR A 43 15.76 -43.13 24.21
N GLY A 44 16.35 -44.33 24.09
CA GLY A 44 15.80 -45.68 24.36
C GLY A 44 14.48 -46.17 23.73
N ASP A 45 13.41 -45.38 23.78
CA ASP A 45 12.04 -45.81 23.43
C ASP A 45 11.63 -45.44 21.98
N GLU A 46 12.43 -44.67 21.26
CA GLU A 46 12.05 -44.12 19.94
C GLU A 46 12.50 -44.94 18.72
N HIS A 47 13.31 -45.99 18.91
CA HIS A 47 13.93 -46.75 17.80
C HIS A 47 13.38 -48.16 17.58
N GLY A 48 12.38 -48.60 18.35
CA GLY A 48 11.63 -49.82 18.02
C GLY A 48 10.68 -49.62 16.83
N PRO A 49 10.19 -50.70 16.18
CA PRO A 49 9.14 -50.62 15.14
C PRO A 49 7.89 -49.86 15.62
N ARG A 50 7.56 -49.93 16.92
CA ARG A 50 6.52 -49.11 17.57
C ARG A 50 6.85 -47.61 17.62
N GLY A 51 8.13 -47.24 17.78
CA GLY A 51 8.58 -45.84 17.75
C GLY A 51 8.57 -45.25 16.34
N ALA A 52 8.89 -46.05 15.32
CA ALA A 52 8.72 -45.68 13.92
C ALA A 52 7.25 -45.47 13.54
N GLU A 53 6.35 -46.36 13.99
CA GLU A 53 4.90 -46.25 13.79
C GLU A 53 4.31 -45.04 14.53
N LYS A 54 4.74 -44.76 15.77
CA LYS A 54 4.36 -43.55 16.51
C LYS A 54 4.90 -42.26 15.87
N ARG A 55 6.09 -42.28 15.27
CA ARG A 55 6.65 -41.16 14.48
C ARG A 55 5.92 -40.98 13.15
N ARG A 56 5.53 -42.06 12.48
CA ARG A 56 4.70 -42.03 11.27
C ARG A 56 3.31 -41.52 11.58
N ALA A 57 2.65 -42.02 12.63
CA ALA A 57 1.36 -41.52 13.11
C ALA A 57 1.45 -40.06 13.59
N LYS A 58 2.56 -39.64 14.22
CA LYS A 58 2.82 -38.21 14.51
C LYS A 58 3.05 -37.42 13.23
N ARG A 59 3.78 -37.91 12.23
CA ARG A 59 3.99 -37.23 10.94
C ARG A 59 2.70 -37.13 10.13
N GLU A 60 1.89 -38.18 10.12
CA GLU A 60 0.55 -38.22 9.53
C GLU A 60 -0.42 -37.32 10.32
N ALA A 61 -0.27 -37.20 11.65
CA ALA A 61 -0.98 -36.22 12.48
C ALA A 61 -0.40 -34.79 12.43
N VAL A 62 0.78 -34.61 11.85
CA VAL A 62 1.47 -33.32 11.62
C VAL A 62 1.20 -32.82 10.19
N LEU A 63 0.53 -33.61 9.34
CA LEU A 63 -0.07 -33.04 8.14
C LEU A 63 -1.06 -31.98 8.60
N SER A 64 -0.79 -30.74 8.19
CA SER A 64 -1.70 -29.66 8.53
C SER A 64 -3.07 -29.94 7.93
N ASN A 65 -4.14 -29.51 8.59
CA ASN A 65 -5.50 -29.69 8.05
C ASN A 65 -5.59 -29.17 6.61
N LEU A 66 -4.88 -28.08 6.31
CA LEU A 66 -4.71 -27.58 4.94
C LEU A 66 -4.06 -28.60 3.99
N GLN A 67 -2.97 -29.29 4.37
CA GLN A 67 -2.34 -30.32 3.53
C GLN A 67 -3.29 -31.49 3.25
N ILE A 68 -4.13 -31.85 4.22
CA ILE A 68 -5.16 -32.89 4.05
C ILE A 68 -6.22 -32.39 3.04
N MET A 69 -6.71 -31.16 3.16
CA MET A 69 -7.68 -30.60 2.20
C MET A 69 -7.09 -30.41 0.80
N MET A 70 -5.81 -30.05 0.67
CA MET A 70 -5.13 -29.93 -0.62
C MET A 70 -4.93 -31.26 -1.34
N SER A 71 -5.20 -32.40 -0.68
CA SER A 71 -5.26 -33.70 -1.34
C SER A 71 -6.54 -33.89 -2.17
N ASP A 72 -7.61 -33.13 -1.90
CA ASP A 72 -8.78 -33.05 -2.76
C ASP A 72 -8.43 -32.16 -3.98
N PRO A 73 -8.42 -32.71 -5.21
CA PRO A 73 -8.06 -31.96 -6.41
C PRO A 73 -9.01 -30.78 -6.67
N GLU A 74 -10.29 -30.89 -6.30
CA GLU A 74 -11.23 -29.80 -6.48
C GLU A 74 -10.95 -28.65 -5.53
N TYR A 75 -10.74 -28.94 -4.24
CA TYR A 75 -10.34 -27.94 -3.26
C TYR A 75 -9.03 -27.28 -3.66
N ALA A 76 -8.02 -28.06 -4.02
CA ALA A 76 -6.71 -27.52 -4.42
C ALA A 76 -6.77 -26.62 -5.65
N LYS A 77 -7.66 -26.93 -6.61
CA LYS A 77 -7.90 -26.07 -7.77
C LYS A 77 -8.53 -24.75 -7.34
N PHE A 78 -9.61 -24.80 -6.55
CA PHE A 78 -10.32 -23.61 -6.11
C PHE A 78 -9.47 -22.70 -5.21
N TYR A 79 -8.63 -23.30 -4.36
CA TYR A 79 -7.65 -22.58 -3.55
C TYR A 79 -6.68 -21.78 -4.41
N ARG A 80 -6.08 -22.41 -5.45
CA ARG A 80 -5.16 -21.71 -6.36
C ARG A 80 -5.85 -20.62 -7.18
N GLU A 81 -7.09 -20.85 -7.59
CA GLU A 81 -7.89 -19.82 -8.27
C GLU A 81 -8.10 -18.61 -7.36
N THR A 82 -8.44 -18.84 -6.10
CA THR A 82 -8.65 -17.78 -5.10
C THR A 82 -7.34 -17.02 -4.83
N GLU A 83 -6.23 -17.73 -4.61
CA GLU A 83 -4.90 -17.13 -4.46
C GLU A 83 -4.52 -16.28 -5.69
N GLY A 84 -4.82 -16.79 -6.89
CA GLY A 84 -4.61 -16.08 -8.14
C GLY A 84 -5.40 -14.77 -8.21
N VAL A 85 -6.69 -14.80 -7.86
CA VAL A 85 -7.54 -13.60 -7.82
C VAL A 85 -7.02 -12.58 -6.80
N LEU A 86 -6.68 -13.01 -5.58
CA LEU A 86 -6.14 -12.10 -4.55
C LEU A 86 -4.84 -11.44 -5.01
N ARG A 87 -3.95 -12.20 -5.66
CA ARG A 87 -2.67 -11.67 -6.17
C ARG A 87 -2.87 -10.71 -7.34
N GLU A 88 -3.78 -11.03 -8.26
CA GLU A 88 -4.12 -10.15 -9.38
C GLU A 88 -4.74 -8.84 -8.86
N SER A 89 -5.68 -8.92 -7.91
CA SER A 89 -6.28 -7.75 -7.27
C SER A 89 -5.23 -6.89 -6.56
N GLN A 90 -4.31 -7.51 -5.81
CA GLN A 90 -3.21 -6.77 -5.16
C GLN A 90 -2.36 -6.03 -6.20
N THR A 91 -2.01 -6.68 -7.31
CA THR A 91 -1.21 -6.07 -8.39
C THR A 91 -1.93 -4.86 -8.98
N LYS A 92 -3.25 -4.96 -9.21
CA LYS A 92 -4.05 -3.83 -9.71
C LYS A 92 -4.11 -2.68 -8.71
N LEU A 93 -4.23 -2.97 -7.42
CA LEU A 93 -4.20 -1.94 -6.37
C LEU A 93 -2.82 -1.27 -6.29
N ASP A 94 -1.73 -2.02 -6.46
CA ASP A 94 -0.38 -1.46 -6.50
C ASP A 94 -0.20 -0.52 -7.71
N GLU A 95 -0.68 -0.92 -8.89
CA GLU A 95 -0.66 -0.09 -10.11
C GLU A 95 -1.55 1.17 -9.96
N ALA A 96 -2.71 1.05 -9.34
CA ALA A 96 -3.59 2.18 -9.05
C ALA A 96 -2.92 3.15 -8.05
N LEU A 97 -2.26 2.62 -7.01
CA LEU A 97 -1.55 3.43 -6.02
C LEU A 97 -0.44 4.25 -6.68
N GLU A 98 0.37 3.64 -7.55
CA GLU A 98 1.43 4.34 -8.28
C GLU A 98 0.86 5.51 -9.10
N GLN A 99 -0.24 5.28 -9.84
CA GLN A 99 -0.90 6.33 -10.62
C GLN A 99 -1.44 7.47 -9.74
N VAL A 100 -2.07 7.13 -8.61
CA VAL A 100 -2.61 8.12 -7.67
C VAL A 100 -1.49 8.94 -7.04
N GLN A 101 -0.38 8.32 -6.64
CA GLN A 101 0.77 9.03 -6.07
C GLN A 101 1.41 9.98 -7.07
N GLN A 102 1.56 9.55 -8.33
CA GLN A 102 2.06 10.43 -9.39
C GLN A 102 1.11 11.61 -9.62
N ALA A 103 -0.20 11.35 -9.73
CA ALA A 103 -1.20 12.40 -9.93
C ALA A 103 -1.27 13.37 -8.75
N LYS A 104 -1.16 12.86 -7.52
CA LYS A 104 -1.15 13.66 -6.28
C LYS A 104 0.09 14.55 -6.22
N SER A 105 1.26 14.03 -6.58
CA SER A 105 2.48 14.85 -6.67
C SER A 105 2.31 16.02 -7.64
N VAL A 106 1.75 15.76 -8.83
CA VAL A 106 1.47 16.81 -9.83
C VAL A 106 0.47 17.83 -9.28
N ALA A 107 -0.62 17.38 -8.67
CA ALA A 107 -1.65 18.26 -8.10
C ALA A 107 -1.11 19.11 -6.94
N MET A 108 -0.22 18.57 -6.11
CA MET A 108 0.45 19.32 -5.04
C MET A 108 1.39 20.39 -5.60
N THR A 109 2.15 20.09 -6.65
CA THR A 109 2.98 21.09 -7.34
C THR A 109 2.13 22.18 -7.99
N GLU A 110 1.00 21.82 -8.60
CA GLU A 110 0.03 22.78 -9.14
C GLU A 110 -0.52 23.71 -8.05
N LEU A 111 -0.95 23.16 -6.92
CA LEU A 111 -1.43 23.92 -5.77
C LEU A 111 -0.33 24.86 -5.23
N GLU A 112 0.90 24.38 -5.09
CA GLU A 112 2.03 25.20 -4.65
C GLU A 112 2.30 26.35 -5.62
N ASN A 113 2.25 26.10 -6.93
CA ASN A 113 2.41 27.13 -7.95
C ASN A 113 1.30 28.20 -7.85
N ILE A 114 0.05 27.79 -7.65
CA ILE A 114 -1.08 28.71 -7.42
C ILE A 114 -0.82 29.58 -6.18
N LEU A 115 -0.37 28.98 -5.08
CA LEU A 115 -0.05 29.71 -3.85
C LEU A 115 1.15 30.67 -4.03
N ASN A 116 2.11 30.31 -4.87
CA ASN A 116 3.29 31.15 -5.15
C ASN A 116 2.98 32.32 -6.08
N GLN A 117 1.99 32.17 -6.97
CA GLN A 117 1.54 33.23 -7.88
C GLN A 117 0.46 34.14 -7.28
N ALA A 118 -0.09 33.78 -6.12
CA ALA A 118 -1.10 34.56 -5.43
C ALA A 118 -0.62 35.99 -5.10
N ALA A 119 -1.51 36.96 -5.24
CA ALA A 119 -1.27 38.31 -4.74
C ALA A 119 -1.05 38.29 -3.22
N ARG A 120 -0.37 39.31 -2.71
CA ARG A 120 -0.15 39.50 -1.28
C ARG A 120 -0.56 40.90 -0.85
N LEU A 121 -1.02 41.02 0.39
CA LEU A 121 -1.16 42.33 1.01
C LEU A 121 0.22 43.01 1.18
N PRO A 122 0.26 44.36 1.23
CA PRO A 122 1.51 45.11 1.43
C PRO A 122 2.30 44.65 2.67
N ASN A 123 3.62 44.83 2.63
CA ASN A 123 4.57 44.39 3.68
C ASN A 123 4.65 42.86 3.86
N ASP A 124 4.72 42.11 2.76
CA ASP A 124 4.79 40.64 2.77
C ASP A 124 3.61 39.98 3.52
N GLY A 125 2.43 40.59 3.42
CA GLY A 125 1.22 40.13 4.09
C GLY A 125 0.68 38.79 3.57
N PRO A 126 -0.46 38.33 4.12
CA PRO A 126 -1.10 37.08 3.72
C PRO A 126 -1.46 37.07 2.23
N ARG A 127 -1.52 35.86 1.67
CA ARG A 127 -1.94 35.63 0.29
C ARG A 127 -3.43 35.89 0.13
N VAL A 128 -3.78 36.47 -1.01
CA VAL A 128 -5.14 36.87 -1.34
C VAL A 128 -5.45 36.49 -2.79
N PHE A 129 -6.71 36.12 -3.02
CA PHE A 129 -7.23 35.62 -4.28
C PHE A 129 -8.47 36.42 -4.64
N LYS A 130 -8.59 36.76 -5.92
CA LYS A 130 -9.79 37.42 -6.44
C LYS A 130 -10.76 36.38 -6.97
N ASP A 131 -12.01 36.42 -6.53
CA ASP A 131 -13.06 35.55 -7.05
C ASP A 131 -13.69 36.10 -8.34
N ARG A 132 -14.57 35.32 -8.99
CA ARG A 132 -15.25 35.74 -10.23
C ARG A 132 -16.12 36.99 -10.09
N ASN A 133 -16.59 37.29 -8.87
CA ASN A 133 -17.38 38.50 -8.58
C ASN A 133 -16.49 39.72 -8.31
N GLY A 134 -15.17 39.54 -8.35
CA GLY A 134 -14.18 40.55 -8.05
C GLY A 134 -13.97 40.79 -6.56
N GLN A 135 -14.57 39.98 -5.68
CA GLN A 135 -14.29 40.05 -4.24
C GLN A 135 -12.93 39.43 -3.95
N VAL A 136 -12.20 40.04 -3.02
CA VAL A 136 -10.88 39.55 -2.62
C VAL A 136 -11.04 38.72 -1.35
N ARG A 137 -10.47 37.51 -1.36
CA ARG A 137 -10.53 36.53 -0.27
C ARG A 137 -9.14 36.14 0.18
N PHE A 138 -8.97 35.86 1.46
CA PHE A 138 -7.76 35.24 1.98
C PHE A 138 -7.68 33.76 1.56
N GLU A 139 -6.51 33.16 1.80
CA GLU A 139 -6.25 31.75 1.54
C GLU A 139 -7.24 30.80 2.27
N ASP A 140 -7.85 31.20 3.38
CA ASP A 140 -8.87 30.43 4.12
C ASP A 140 -10.31 30.63 3.60
N GLY A 141 -10.50 31.49 2.59
CA GLY A 141 -11.79 31.83 1.99
C GLY A 141 -12.53 33.00 2.65
N SER A 142 -12.01 33.56 3.74
CA SER A 142 -12.58 34.74 4.39
C SER A 142 -12.41 36.00 3.53
N LEU A 143 -13.35 36.94 3.64
CA LEU A 143 -13.34 38.16 2.84
C LEU A 143 -12.29 39.15 3.36
N VAL A 144 -11.53 39.74 2.45
CA VAL A 144 -10.62 40.86 2.73
C VAL A 144 -11.45 42.15 2.77
N GLU A 145 -11.18 43.01 3.75
CA GLU A 145 -11.80 44.34 3.82
C GLU A 145 -11.49 45.15 2.57
N GLU A 146 -12.48 45.91 2.07
CA GLU A 146 -12.37 46.64 0.80
C GLU A 146 -11.22 47.66 0.82
N GLU A 147 -10.96 48.30 1.96
CA GLU A 147 -9.86 49.24 2.15
C GLU A 147 -8.49 48.56 1.95
N LEU A 148 -8.32 47.35 2.48
CA LEU A 148 -7.10 46.56 2.29
C LEU A 148 -7.01 46.02 0.87
N ALA A 149 -8.13 45.55 0.32
CA ALA A 149 -8.20 45.02 -1.03
C ALA A 149 -7.78 46.06 -2.09
N ALA A 150 -8.14 47.33 -1.87
CA ALA A 150 -7.77 48.45 -2.74
C ALA A 150 -6.26 48.75 -2.76
N THR A 151 -5.50 48.28 -1.76
CA THR A 151 -4.03 48.47 -1.70
C THR A 151 -3.25 47.42 -2.48
N ILE A 152 -3.89 46.36 -2.96
CA ILE A 152 -3.24 45.26 -3.67
C ILE A 152 -2.95 45.68 -5.12
N GLU A 153 -1.70 45.55 -5.53
CA GLU A 153 -1.30 45.70 -6.93
C GLU A 153 -1.52 44.37 -7.67
N TRP A 154 -2.51 44.33 -8.57
CA TRP A 154 -2.80 43.18 -9.42
C TRP A 154 -2.08 43.29 -10.75
N THR A 155 -1.29 42.28 -11.09
CA THR A 155 -0.61 42.17 -12.40
C THR A 155 -1.52 41.58 -13.48
N GLY A 156 -2.59 40.89 -13.06
CA GLY A 156 -3.53 40.20 -13.95
C GLY A 156 -3.12 38.76 -14.29
N ALA A 157 -1.97 38.31 -13.79
CA ALA A 157 -1.50 36.92 -13.94
C ALA A 157 -1.81 36.06 -12.71
N GLU A 158 -2.35 36.64 -11.64
CA GLU A 158 -2.62 35.94 -10.40
C GLU A 158 -3.79 34.95 -10.53
N PRO A 159 -3.71 33.79 -9.85
CA PRO A 159 -4.78 32.82 -9.87
C PRO A 159 -6.01 33.30 -9.09
N GLY A 160 -7.17 32.84 -9.54
CA GLY A 160 -8.46 33.14 -8.89
C GLY A 160 -8.75 32.25 -7.68
N SER A 161 -9.72 32.66 -6.85
CA SER A 161 -10.14 31.89 -5.67
C SER A 161 -10.68 30.50 -6.05
N GLU A 162 -11.36 30.40 -7.18
CA GLU A 162 -11.94 29.16 -7.70
C GLU A 162 -10.86 28.18 -8.16
N GLN A 163 -9.74 28.68 -8.71
CA GLN A 163 -8.60 27.84 -9.09
C GLN A 163 -7.93 27.24 -7.86
N LEU A 164 -7.72 28.05 -6.80
CA LEU A 164 -7.21 27.55 -5.52
C LEU A 164 -8.13 26.47 -4.93
N GLN A 165 -9.43 26.72 -4.90
CA GLN A 165 -10.39 25.77 -4.37
C GLN A 165 -10.39 24.46 -5.18
N SER A 166 -10.42 24.54 -6.51
CA SER A 166 -10.39 23.35 -7.36
C SER A 166 -9.11 22.53 -7.19
N ALA A 167 -7.96 23.19 -7.06
CA ALA A 167 -6.68 22.52 -6.80
C ALA A 167 -6.67 21.80 -5.44
N ARG A 168 -7.24 22.42 -4.40
CA ARG A 168 -7.38 21.78 -3.07
C ARG A 168 -8.30 20.57 -3.11
N GLU A 169 -9.49 20.72 -3.70
CA GLU A 169 -10.46 19.62 -3.86
C GLU A 169 -9.86 18.46 -4.67
N ARG A 170 -9.00 18.75 -5.64
CA ARG A 170 -8.27 17.72 -6.38
C ARG A 170 -7.27 16.95 -5.51
N VAL A 171 -6.47 17.65 -4.70
CA VAL A 171 -5.51 17.03 -3.78
C VAL A 171 -6.23 16.19 -2.71
N GLU A 172 -7.35 16.70 -2.19
CA GLU A 172 -8.18 15.99 -1.22
C GLU A 172 -8.75 14.70 -1.81
N ARG A 173 -9.41 14.75 -2.97
CA ARG A 173 -9.94 13.55 -3.66
C ARG A 173 -8.87 12.50 -3.94
N LEU A 174 -7.67 12.91 -4.34
CA LEU A 174 -6.55 11.99 -4.56
C LEU A 174 -6.04 11.37 -3.25
N THR A 175 -6.09 12.12 -2.14
CA THR A 175 -5.70 11.61 -0.81
C THR A 175 -6.72 10.62 -0.26
N ASP A 176 -8.00 10.87 -0.46
CA ASP A 176 -9.08 9.94 -0.10
C ASP A 176 -8.96 8.65 -0.90
N LEU A 177 -8.73 8.76 -2.21
CA LEU A 177 -8.53 7.60 -3.08
C LEU A 177 -7.30 6.77 -2.68
N GLU A 178 -6.17 7.43 -2.37
CA GLU A 178 -4.98 6.75 -1.83
C GLU A 178 -5.30 5.98 -0.54
N THR A 179 -6.07 6.59 0.37
CA THR A 179 -6.49 5.95 1.63
C THR A 179 -7.39 4.73 1.38
N ASN A 180 -8.30 4.83 0.42
CA ASN A 180 -9.18 3.72 0.03
C ASN A 180 -8.37 2.56 -0.57
N ILE A 181 -7.36 2.85 -1.39
CA ILE A 181 -6.46 1.82 -1.94
C ILE A 181 -5.71 1.11 -0.81
N PHE A 182 -5.14 1.85 0.16
CA PHE A 182 -4.47 1.23 1.31
C PHE A 182 -5.41 0.35 2.14
N THR A 183 -6.65 0.80 2.34
CA THR A 183 -7.67 0.02 3.05
C THR A 183 -7.96 -1.28 2.31
N GLY A 184 -8.15 -1.20 0.99
CA GLY A 184 -8.35 -2.37 0.13
C GLY A 184 -7.17 -3.35 0.16
N GLN A 185 -5.93 -2.85 0.10
CA GLN A 185 -4.72 -3.68 0.19
C GLN A 185 -4.61 -4.39 1.56
N ALA A 186 -4.96 -3.71 2.66
CA ALA A 186 -4.97 -4.31 3.98
C ALA A 186 -5.99 -5.45 4.06
N GLU A 187 -7.21 -5.24 3.56
CA GLU A 187 -8.25 -6.28 3.51
C GLU A 187 -7.82 -7.51 2.68
N LEU A 188 -7.18 -7.29 1.52
CA LEU A 188 -6.63 -8.40 0.72
C LEU A 188 -5.48 -9.13 1.44
N GLY A 189 -4.64 -8.39 2.16
CA GLY A 189 -3.57 -8.95 2.99
C GLY A 189 -4.11 -9.87 4.09
N ASP A 190 -5.15 -9.43 4.79
CA ASP A 190 -5.82 -10.22 5.84
C ASP A 190 -6.44 -11.51 5.24
N ALA A 191 -7.06 -11.41 4.05
CA ALA A 191 -7.58 -12.57 3.34
C ALA A 191 -6.47 -13.56 2.97
N GLN A 192 -5.33 -13.08 2.45
CA GLN A 192 -4.16 -13.90 2.14
C GLN A 192 -3.58 -14.59 3.39
N GLU A 193 -3.47 -13.87 4.51
CA GLU A 193 -3.03 -14.44 5.78
C GLU A 193 -3.98 -15.55 6.24
N ARG A 194 -5.29 -15.32 6.12
CA ARG A 194 -6.31 -16.33 6.45
C ARG A 194 -6.24 -17.56 5.54
N MET A 195 -5.90 -17.40 4.25
CA MET A 195 -5.72 -18.51 3.31
C MET A 195 -4.55 -19.44 3.67
N VAL A 196 -3.51 -18.92 4.33
CA VAL A 196 -2.31 -19.71 4.67
C VAL A 196 -2.38 -20.34 6.06
N ASP A 197 -3.48 -20.17 6.78
CA ASP A 197 -3.71 -20.85 8.06
C ASP A 197 -3.76 -22.37 7.84
N LYS A 198 -2.70 -23.02 8.33
CA LYS A 198 -2.47 -24.45 8.20
C LYS A 198 -3.42 -25.28 9.07
N HIS A 199 -3.86 -24.71 10.19
CA HIS A 199 -4.60 -25.41 11.24
C HIS A 199 -6.10 -25.24 11.09
N ASP A 200 -6.54 -24.13 10.52
CA ASP A 200 -7.94 -23.85 10.23
C ASP A 200 -8.12 -23.52 8.74
N PRO A 201 -8.05 -24.51 7.83
CA PRO A 201 -8.18 -24.23 6.40
C PRO A 201 -9.55 -23.65 6.06
N ILE A 202 -9.56 -22.59 5.26
CA ILE A 202 -10.79 -21.94 4.82
C ILE A 202 -11.69 -22.86 3.99
N SER A 203 -12.98 -22.74 4.22
CA SER A 203 -14.01 -23.42 3.44
C SER A 203 -14.11 -22.88 2.00
N ARG A 204 -14.79 -23.61 1.11
CA ARG A 204 -15.07 -23.11 -0.26
C ARG A 204 -15.97 -21.88 -0.25
N ALA A 205 -16.87 -21.74 0.73
CA ALA A 205 -17.73 -20.57 0.85
C ALA A 205 -16.92 -19.31 1.20
N GLU A 206 -16.01 -19.42 2.17
CA GLU A 206 -15.09 -18.33 2.53
C GLU A 206 -14.13 -17.98 1.38
N GLN A 207 -13.62 -18.98 0.65
CA GLN A 207 -12.82 -18.73 -0.57
C GLN A 207 -13.59 -17.92 -1.62
N GLN A 208 -14.89 -18.22 -1.82
CA GLN A 208 -15.74 -17.46 -2.73
C GLN A 208 -15.95 -16.02 -2.22
N GLU A 209 -16.21 -15.85 -0.92
CA GLU A 209 -16.33 -14.54 -0.30
C GLU A 209 -15.07 -13.68 -0.51
N PHE A 210 -13.88 -14.27 -0.38
CA PHE A 210 -12.62 -13.59 -0.68
C PHE A 210 -12.50 -13.16 -2.13
N GLN A 211 -12.89 -14.02 -3.09
CA GLN A 211 -12.88 -13.65 -4.50
C GLN A 211 -13.86 -12.52 -4.80
N ASP A 212 -15.06 -12.56 -4.23
CA ASP A 212 -16.09 -11.56 -4.46
C ASP A 212 -15.69 -10.23 -3.84
N ARG A 213 -15.17 -10.26 -2.60
CA ARG A 213 -14.64 -9.06 -1.92
C ARG A 213 -13.47 -8.46 -2.69
N ALA A 214 -12.55 -9.27 -3.19
CA ALA A 214 -11.40 -8.77 -3.95
C ALA A 214 -11.80 -8.12 -5.29
N LYS A 215 -12.88 -8.61 -5.93
CA LYS A 215 -13.44 -7.98 -7.14
C LYS A 215 -14.19 -6.70 -6.82
N GLU A 216 -14.94 -6.67 -5.72
CA GLU A 216 -15.64 -5.48 -5.23
C GLU A 216 -14.65 -4.35 -4.95
N ILE A 217 -13.61 -4.61 -4.15
CA ILE A 217 -12.56 -3.63 -3.83
C ILE A 217 -11.95 -3.04 -5.11
N VAL A 218 -11.49 -3.90 -6.03
CA VAL A 218 -10.88 -3.43 -7.28
C VAL A 218 -11.89 -2.65 -8.13
N GLY A 219 -13.14 -3.12 -8.22
CA GLY A 219 -14.19 -2.44 -8.97
C GLY A 219 -14.52 -1.05 -8.41
N ASP A 220 -14.59 -0.91 -7.09
CA ASP A 220 -14.82 0.36 -6.42
C ASP A 220 -13.66 1.34 -6.66
N ILE A 221 -12.42 0.85 -6.58
CA ILE A 221 -11.23 1.67 -6.88
C ILE A 221 -11.21 2.09 -8.35
N ASP A 222 -11.55 1.20 -9.29
CA ASP A 222 -11.64 1.54 -10.72
C ASP A 222 -12.69 2.64 -10.97
N ILE A 223 -13.84 2.57 -10.31
CA ILE A 223 -14.89 3.60 -10.40
C ILE A 223 -14.40 4.93 -9.83
N GLN A 224 -13.71 4.91 -8.68
CA GLN A 224 -13.18 6.12 -8.05
C GLN A 224 -12.06 6.73 -8.89
N MET A 225 -11.12 5.93 -9.39
CA MET A 225 -10.10 6.33 -10.35
C MET A 225 -10.73 7.05 -11.53
N LYS A 226 -11.71 6.41 -12.18
CA LYS A 226 -12.43 7.02 -13.29
C LYS A 226 -13.04 8.37 -12.91
N THR A 227 -13.68 8.45 -11.74
CA THR A 227 -14.31 9.68 -11.25
C THR A 227 -13.30 10.79 -11.00
N VAL A 228 -12.13 10.48 -10.42
CA VAL A 228 -11.09 11.46 -10.08
C VAL A 228 -10.33 11.93 -11.34
N PHE A 229 -10.08 11.03 -12.30
CA PHE A 229 -9.29 11.33 -13.49
C PHE A 229 -10.12 11.85 -14.68
N GLU A 230 -11.39 11.46 -14.82
CA GLU A 230 -12.27 11.97 -15.88
C GLU A 230 -13.04 13.22 -15.48
N ALA A 231 -13.17 13.53 -14.19
CA ALA A 231 -13.76 14.79 -13.78
C ALA A 231 -12.95 15.93 -14.41
N PRO A 232 -13.53 16.73 -15.33
CA PRO A 232 -12.82 17.86 -15.87
C PRO A 232 -12.35 18.71 -14.68
N PRO A 233 -11.12 19.26 -14.73
CA PRO A 233 -10.82 20.37 -13.83
C PRO A 233 -11.96 21.35 -14.03
N SER A 234 -12.60 21.78 -12.95
CA SER A 234 -13.72 22.71 -12.98
C SER A 234 -13.22 24.02 -13.60
N ASP A 235 -13.10 24.05 -14.93
CA ASP A 235 -12.34 25.07 -15.66
C ASP A 235 -13.10 26.37 -15.50
N PRO A 236 -12.61 27.29 -14.65
CA PRO A 236 -13.31 28.53 -14.41
C PRO A 236 -13.22 29.47 -15.62
N SER A 237 -12.39 29.14 -16.61
CA SER A 237 -12.12 29.98 -17.77
C SER A 237 -13.06 29.75 -18.96
N GLN A 238 -13.89 28.70 -18.98
CA GLN A 238 -14.81 28.46 -20.11
C GLN A 238 -16.16 29.20 -20.02
N ASP A 239 -16.53 29.78 -18.87
CA ASP A 239 -17.77 30.54 -18.73
C ASP A 239 -17.64 32.05 -19.00
N VAL A 240 -16.45 32.53 -19.38
CA VAL A 240 -16.27 33.92 -19.83
C VAL A 240 -16.13 33.95 -21.35
N GLU A 241 -17.12 33.38 -22.04
CA GLU A 241 -17.45 33.89 -23.37
C GLU A 241 -17.96 35.32 -23.15
N LEU A 242 -17.00 36.26 -23.14
CA LEU A 242 -17.24 37.69 -23.09
C LEU A 242 -18.30 38.00 -24.15
N THR A 243 -19.53 38.16 -23.71
CA THR A 243 -20.54 38.92 -24.45
C THR A 243 -20.00 40.34 -24.45
N ILE A 244 -19.10 40.63 -25.40
CA ILE A 244 -18.71 41.99 -25.76
C ILE A 244 -20.01 42.60 -26.28
N ALA A 245 -20.77 43.19 -25.36
CA ALA A 245 -21.90 44.03 -25.68
C ALA A 245 -21.39 45.07 -26.68
N ALA A 246 -21.93 44.99 -27.90
CA ALA A 246 -21.66 45.92 -28.98
C ALA A 246 -21.69 47.35 -28.43
N GLN A 247 -20.61 48.09 -28.67
CA GLN A 247 -20.54 49.51 -28.39
C GLN A 247 -21.77 50.21 -28.98
N PRO A 248 -22.50 51.05 -28.23
CA PRO A 248 -23.55 51.86 -28.82
C PRO A 248 -22.92 52.85 -29.80
N ASP A 249 -23.46 52.87 -31.02
CA ASP A 249 -23.11 53.80 -32.10
C ASP A 249 -23.02 55.24 -31.56
N ILE A 250 -21.83 55.84 -31.68
CA ILE A 250 -21.61 57.25 -31.38
C ILE A 250 -22.23 58.07 -32.52
N PRO A 251 -23.26 58.91 -32.26
CA PRO A 251 -23.86 59.72 -33.30
C PRO A 251 -22.85 60.77 -33.80
N LYS A 252 -22.61 60.77 -35.11
CA LYS A 252 -21.87 61.83 -35.79
C LYS A 252 -22.73 63.10 -35.80
N PHE A 253 -22.28 64.13 -35.11
CA PHE A 253 -22.82 65.48 -35.29
C PHE A 253 -22.25 66.07 -36.58
N ASN A 254 -23.14 66.44 -37.50
CA ASN A 254 -22.84 67.27 -38.69
C ASN A 254 -22.88 68.75 -38.33
#